data_AF-A0AAD7QZ98-F1
#
_entry.id   AF-A0AAD7QZ98-F1
#
_cell.length_a   1.000
_cell.length_b   1.000
_cell.length_c   1.000
_cell.angle_alpha   90.00
_cell.angle_beta   90.00
_cell.angle_gamma   90.00
#
_symmetry.space_group_name_H-M   'P 1'
#
loop_
_entity.id
_entity.type
_entity.pdbx_description
1 polymer ?
#
loop_
_entity_poly.entity_id
_entity_poly.type
_entity_poly.pdbx_seq_one_letter_code
_entity_poly.pdbx_strand_id
1 'polypeptide(L)'
;EIFDIQLHAYLRPAEVVAQQLSTDNGITDLEAEDRLGRYGSNELSGGGGVSPWKILVGQIFNAMILVLIMAIAVSFGIRSWKVEWYVPLVGFG
;
A
#
# COMPACT_ATOMS: atom_id res chain seq x y z
N GLU A 1 -29.43 23.91 6.57
CA GLU A 1 -29.74 22.73 5.73
C GLU A 1 -28.52 21.81 5.64
N ILE A 2 -28.20 21.11 6.72
CA ILE A 2 -27.00 20.26 6.87
C ILE A 2 -27.38 19.04 7.74
N PHE A 3 -28.48 18.36 7.42
CA PHE A 3 -28.95 17.19 8.17
C PHE A 3 -29.58 16.14 7.24
N ASP A 4 -28.89 15.85 6.13
CA ASP A 4 -29.09 14.58 5.42
C ASP A 4 -27.74 13.85 5.33
N ILE A 5 -27.12 13.68 6.50
CA ILE A 5 -26.03 12.72 6.62
C ILE A 5 -26.73 11.37 6.50
N GLN A 6 -26.62 10.73 5.34
CA GLN A 6 -26.92 9.33 5.07
C GLN A 6 -26.79 8.49 6.35
N LEU A 7 -27.91 8.34 7.07
CA LEU A 7 -27.91 7.68 8.36
C LEU A 7 -27.67 6.20 8.08
N HIS A 8 -26.46 5.74 8.40
CA HIS A 8 -26.01 4.39 8.12
C HIS A 8 -27.02 3.37 8.66
N ALA A 9 -27.21 2.25 7.94
CA ALA A 9 -28.26 1.28 8.23
C ALA A 9 -28.29 0.79 9.69
N TYR A 10 -27.14 0.78 10.39
CA TYR A 10 -27.02 0.38 11.79
C TYR A 10 -27.61 1.39 12.80
N LEU A 11 -27.91 2.62 12.38
CA LEU A 11 -28.54 3.65 13.21
C LEU A 11 -30.06 3.71 12.99
N ARG A 12 -30.61 2.91 12.06
CA ARG A 12 -32.04 2.87 11.76
C ARG A 12 -32.75 1.74 12.54
N PRO A 13 -34.01 1.94 12.95
CA PRO A 13 -34.83 0.86 13.51
C PRO A 13 -34.96 -0.31 12.54
N ALA A 14 -34.99 -1.55 13.07
CA ALA A 14 -35.05 -2.77 12.26
C ALA A 14 -36.25 -2.78 11.29
N GLU A 15 -37.41 -2.28 11.71
CA GLU A 15 -38.62 -2.18 10.88
C GLU A 15 -38.42 -1.30 9.64
N VAL A 16 -37.71 -0.18 9.79
CA VAL A 16 -37.44 0.76 8.68
C VAL A 16 -36.49 0.13 7.68
N VAL A 17 -35.49 -0.62 8.16
CA VAL A 17 -34.53 -1.33 7.31
C VAL A 17 -35.20 -2.51 6.61
N ALA A 18 -36.07 -3.25 7.31
CA ALA A 18 -36.86 -4.35 6.78
C ALA A 18 -37.80 -3.89 5.66
N GLN A 19 -38.50 -2.76 5.86
CA GLN A 19 -39.36 -2.16 4.84
C GLN A 19 -38.56 -1.68 3.62
N GLN A 20 -37.37 -1.10 3.82
CA GLN A 20 -36.52 -0.65 2.71
C GLN A 20 -35.94 -1.80 1.89
N LEU A 21 -35.64 -2.94 2.53
CA LEU A 21 -35.13 -4.15 1.88
C LEU A 21 -36.26 -5.11 1.43
N SER A 22 -37.52 -4.74 1.70
CA SER A 22 -38.71 -5.55 1.48
C SER A 22 -38.57 -6.98 2.01
N THR A 23 -38.03 -7.13 3.22
CA THR A 23 -37.70 -8.45 3.80
C THR A 23 -38.19 -8.53 5.24
N ASP A 24 -38.95 -9.57 5.58
CA ASP A 24 -39.40 -9.86 6.95
C ASP A 24 -38.86 -11.22 7.46
N ASN A 25 -38.86 -12.24 6.61
CA ASN A 25 -38.51 -13.63 6.91
C ASN A 25 -37.41 -14.17 5.97
N GLY A 26 -36.58 -13.26 5.43
CA GLY A 26 -35.54 -13.57 4.46
C GLY A 26 -36.00 -13.42 3.01
N ILE A 27 -35.09 -13.75 2.08
CA ILE A 27 -35.32 -13.65 0.63
C ILE A 27 -35.60 -15.02 0.03
N THR A 28 -36.37 -15.05 -1.06
CA THR A 28 -36.60 -16.28 -1.84
C THR A 28 -35.40 -16.62 -2.71
N ASP A 29 -35.24 -17.88 -3.11
CA ASP A 29 -34.14 -18.32 -3.99
C ASP A 29 -34.13 -17.57 -5.33
N LEU A 30 -35.32 -17.31 -5.90
CA LEU A 30 -35.48 -16.51 -7.12
C LEU A 30 -35.01 -15.07 -6.93
N GLU A 31 -35.31 -14.47 -5.79
CA GLU A 31 -34.87 -13.11 -5.48
C GLU A 31 -33.38 -13.05 -5.12
N ALA A 32 -32.84 -14.12 -4.55
CA ALA A 32 -31.41 -14.27 -4.33
C ALA A 32 -30.65 -14.34 -5.67
N GLU A 33 -31.11 -15.13 -6.64
CA GLU A 33 -30.52 -15.21 -7.99
C GLU A 33 -30.62 -13.86 -8.74
N ASP A 34 -31.78 -13.20 -8.67
CA ASP A 34 -31.97 -11.89 -9.30
C ASP A 34 -31.07 -10.81 -8.66
N ARG A 35 -30.95 -10.80 -7.32
CA ARG A 35 -30.02 -9.89 -6.61
C ARG A 35 -28.57 -10.22 -6.92
N LEU A 36 -28.20 -11.49 -7.03
CA LEU A 36 -26.85 -11.91 -7.39
C LEU A 36 -26.49 -11.48 -8.83
N GLY A 37 -27.45 -11.52 -9.75
CA GLY A 37 -27.29 -10.97 -11.10
C GLY A 37 -27.16 -9.45 -11.12
N ARG A 38 -27.90 -8.73 -10.27
CA ARG A 38 -27.90 -7.27 -10.21
C ARG A 38 -26.68 -6.67 -9.51
N TYR A 39 -26.25 -7.24 -8.39
CA TYR A 39 -25.16 -6.71 -7.56
C TYR A 39 -23.83 -7.43 -7.76
N GLY A 40 -23.84 -8.57 -8.45
CA GLY A 40 -22.68 -9.45 -8.59
C GLY A 40 -22.43 -10.28 -7.34
N SER A 41 -21.47 -11.20 -7.43
CA SER A 41 -20.97 -11.92 -6.26
C SER A 41 -20.46 -10.93 -5.23
N ASN A 42 -20.83 -11.13 -3.96
CA ASN A 42 -20.32 -10.35 -2.83
C ASN A 42 -18.88 -10.76 -2.50
N GLU A 43 -18.00 -10.61 -3.48
CA GLU A 43 -16.59 -10.90 -3.39
C GLU A 43 -15.83 -9.60 -3.60
N LEU A 44 -14.92 -9.31 -2.68
CA LEU A 44 -13.93 -8.27 -2.89
C LEU A 44 -13.04 -8.77 -4.02
N SER A 45 -13.18 -8.17 -5.22
CA SER A 45 -12.28 -8.44 -6.32
C SER A 45 -10.87 -8.13 -5.83
N GLY A 46 -10.11 -9.19 -5.55
CA GLY A 46 -8.77 -9.09 -5.03
C GLY A 46 -7.94 -8.34 -6.04
N GLY A 47 -7.67 -7.06 -5.78
CA GLY A 47 -6.76 -6.26 -6.59
C GLY A 47 -5.49 -7.09 -6.76
N GLY A 48 -5.22 -7.48 -8.00
CA GLY A 48 -4.23 -8.49 -8.34
C GLY A 48 -2.99 -8.32 -7.48
N GLY A 49 -2.64 -9.39 -6.76
CA GLY A 49 -1.65 -9.35 -5.67
C GLY A 49 -0.46 -8.50 -6.07
N VAL A 50 -0.20 -7.45 -5.29
CA VAL A 50 0.96 -6.59 -5.50
C VAL A 50 2.21 -7.47 -5.55
N SER A 51 2.84 -7.56 -6.72
CA SER A 51 4.01 -8.41 -6.91
C SER A 51 5.07 -8.01 -5.89
N PRO A 52 5.54 -8.94 -5.03
CA PRO A 52 6.55 -8.63 -4.02
C PRO A 52 7.80 -7.98 -4.63
N TRP A 53 8.14 -8.36 -5.87
CA TRP A 53 9.25 -7.78 -6.62
C TRP A 53 9.05 -6.28 -6.92
N LYS A 54 7.83 -5.88 -7.29
CA LYS A 54 7.49 -4.46 -7.56
C LYS A 54 7.62 -3.60 -6.31
N ILE A 55 7.29 -4.17 -5.14
CA ILE A 55 7.40 -3.48 -3.85
C ILE A 55 8.88 -3.32 -3.46
N LEU A 56 9.66 -4.39 -3.56
CA LEU A 56 11.09 -4.37 -3.22
C LEU A 56 11.87 -3.36 -4.07
N VAL A 57 11.62 -3.35 -5.39
CA VAL A 57 12.24 -2.38 -6.30
C VAL A 57 11.83 -0.95 -5.93
N GLY A 58 10.55 -0.71 -5.62
CA GLY A 58 10.08 0.60 -5.16
C GLY A 58 10.74 1.06 -3.85
N GLN A 59 11.08 0.13 -2.95
CA GLN A 59 11.77 0.45 -1.70
C GLN A 59 13.26 0.76 -1.91
N ILE A 60 13.96 0.04 -2.79
CA ILE A 60 15.39 0.26 -3.07
C ILE A 60 15.65 1.65 -3.68
N PHE A 61 14.71 2.19 -4.45
CA PHE A 61 14.82 3.54 -5.01
C PHE A 61 14.52 4.68 -4.01
N ASN A 62 14.40 4.40 -2.71
CA ASN A 62 14.39 5.45 -1.70
C ASN A 62 15.70 6.26 -1.77
N ALA A 63 15.58 7.59 -1.76
CA ALA A 63 16.70 8.53 -1.77
C ALA A 63 17.80 8.16 -0.74
N MET A 64 17.42 7.69 0.45
CA MET A 64 18.38 7.26 1.48
C MET A 64 19.23 6.07 1.04
N ILE A 65 18.63 5.08 0.36
CA ILE A 65 19.34 3.88 -0.12
C ILE A 65 20.25 4.23 -1.31
N LEU A 66 19.81 5.14 -2.19
CA LEU A 66 20.65 5.61 -3.31
C LEU A 66 21.94 6.26 -2.82
N VAL A 67 21.89 7.06 -1.75
CA VAL A 67 23.09 7.65 -1.14
C VAL A 67 24.02 6.58 -0.58
N LEU A 68 23.48 5.54 0.07
CA LEU A 68 24.29 4.42 0.59
C LEU A 68 24.98 3.64 -0.55
N ILE A 69 24.29 3.41 -1.66
CA ILE A 69 24.87 2.76 -2.85
C ILE A 69 26.02 3.60 -3.43
N MET A 70 25.84 4.92 -3.52
CA MET A 70 26.91 5.82 -3.95
C MET A 70 28.11 5.80 -2.99
N ALA A 71 27.87 5.82 -1.67
CA ALA A 71 28.92 5.73 -0.67
C ALA A 71 29.72 4.42 -0.77
N ILE A 72 29.04 3.30 -1.01
CA ILE A 72 29.67 2.00 -1.29
C ILE A 72 30.55 2.10 -2.55
N ALA A 73 30.01 2.62 -3.65
CA ALA A 73 30.75 2.77 -4.91
C ALA A 73 32.03 3.61 -4.73
N VAL A 74 31.93 4.75 -4.03
CA VAL A 74 33.07 5.62 -3.72
C VAL A 74 34.07 4.91 -2.80
N SER A 75 33.61 4.19 -1.77
CA SER A 75 34.48 3.43 -0.86
C SER A 75 35.27 2.34 -1.59
N PHE A 76 34.65 1.67 -2.57
CA PHE A 76 35.35 0.70 -3.41
C PHE A 76 36.34 1.40 -4.37
N GLY A 77 35.98 2.56 -4.91
CA GLY A 77 36.88 3.37 -5.74
C GLY A 77 38.13 3.84 -5.00
N ILE A 78 38.00 4.33 -3.76
CA ILE A 78 39.12 4.85 -2.96
C ILE A 78 40.11 3.75 -2.55
N ARG A 79 39.64 2.53 -2.25
CA ARG A 79 40.53 1.39 -1.96
C ARG A 79 41.51 1.07 -3.09
N SER A 80 41.29 1.57 -4.30
CA SER A 80 42.22 1.41 -5.42
C SER A 80 43.34 2.47 -5.46
N TRP A 81 43.22 3.60 -4.76
CA TRP A 81 44.23 4.67 -4.76
C TRP A 81 45.17 4.51 -3.56
N LYS A 82 46.34 3.90 -3.79
CA LYS A 82 47.43 3.90 -2.81
C LYS A 82 47.88 5.33 -2.54
N VAL A 83 47.65 5.83 -1.33
CA VAL A 83 48.32 7.03 -0.82
C VAL A 83 49.71 6.63 -0.31
N GLU A 84 50.69 6.76 -1.19
CA GLU A 84 52.12 6.70 -0.83
C GLU A 84 52.46 7.98 -0.05
N TRP A 85 52.69 7.86 1.25
CA TRP A 85 53.12 8.97 2.10
C TRP A 85 54.61 9.26 1.90
N TYR A 86 54.95 10.31 1.15
CA TYR A 86 56.28 10.93 1.21
C TYR A 86 56.17 12.26 1.95
N VAL A 87 56.43 12.25 3.26
CA VAL A 87 56.73 13.47 4.00
C VAL A 87 58.23 13.43 4.33
N PRO A 88 59.09 14.15 3.59
CA PRO A 88 60.49 14.22 3.95
C PRO A 88 60.62 15.13 5.17
N LEU A 89 60.94 14.54 6.32
CA LEU A 89 61.36 15.26 7.53
C LEU A 89 62.75 15.85 7.31
N VAL A 90 62.84 16.93 6.56
CA VAL A 90 64.08 17.71 6.45
C VAL A 90 63.74 19.18 6.70
N GLY A 91 64.29 19.75 7.79
CA GLY A 91 64.41 21.20 7.88
C GLY A 91 64.25 21.90 9.22
N PHE A 92 64.30 21.23 10.38
CA PHE A 92 64.47 21.95 11.66
C PHE A 92 65.39 21.17 12.61
N GLY A 93 66.66 21.57 12.62
CA GLY A 93 67.75 21.06 13.46
C GLY A 93 69.07 21.64 13.00
#